data_AF-A2F1D1-F1
#
_entry.id   AF-A2F1D1-F1
#
_cell.length_a   1.000
_cell.length_b   1.000
_cell.length_c   1.000
_cell.angle_alpha   90.00
_cell.angle_beta   90.00
_cell.angle_gamma   90.00
#
_symmetry.space_group_name_H-M   'P 1'
#
loop_
_entity.id
_entity.type
_entity.pdbx_description
1 polymer ?
#
loop_
_entity_poly.entity_id
_entity_poly.type
_entity_poly.pdbx_seq_one_letter_code
_entity_poly.pdbx_strand_id
1 'polypeptide(L)'
;MLISVLCKYQSMCLKFIENGMINIILEDLKEKALVNSCLEVMKHLVSNCNEASKELFSVVVEFLNSDFKISAAKVLQKMVSDYTAELIANNFDQLFDLLDSDDENFQIELLKVFNCIAKNQLTVLTISNYDFDKNDSFISRITQFIESKPDLSQYSIPVIASICTLSSQYVREAIECNILNVFEVILKDCSEIVKYLVYSCISILISYADFIDISNIKESKILEIILENFEDFGENTVLIILTGLLNGLIQEEESGGNQFRNYLASNCSDFIEHCLSSSDYGEEIQTKAEKVYEILSPD
;
A
#
# COMPACT_ATOMS: atom_id res chain seq x y z
N MET A 1 -16.87 -7.92 -27.01
CA MET A 1 -17.80 -6.76 -26.99
C MET A 1 -19.20 -7.12 -26.51
N LEU A 2 -19.87 -8.17 -27.04
CA LEU A 2 -21.21 -8.55 -26.54
C LEU A 2 -21.15 -9.15 -25.12
N ILE A 3 -20.22 -10.08 -24.87
CA ILE A 3 -20.02 -10.71 -23.55
C ILE A 3 -19.62 -9.66 -22.49
N SER A 4 -18.67 -8.77 -22.82
CA SER A 4 -18.27 -7.67 -21.92
C SER A 4 -19.42 -6.71 -21.58
N VAL A 5 -20.41 -6.56 -22.46
CA VAL A 5 -21.63 -5.77 -22.19
C VAL A 5 -22.60 -6.54 -21.28
N LEU A 6 -22.72 -7.86 -21.46
CA LEU A 6 -23.59 -8.72 -20.66
C LEU A 6 -23.04 -8.91 -19.23
N CYS A 7 -21.72 -8.96 -19.07
CA CYS A 7 -21.05 -9.07 -17.76
C CYS A 7 -21.09 -7.79 -16.90
N LYS A 8 -21.77 -6.71 -17.34
CA LYS A 8 -22.01 -5.53 -16.51
C LYS A 8 -23.03 -5.78 -15.39
N TYR A 9 -23.79 -6.87 -15.44
CA TYR A 9 -24.85 -7.18 -14.49
C TYR A 9 -24.55 -8.49 -13.77
N GLN A 10 -24.45 -8.44 -12.44
CA GLN A 10 -24.14 -9.61 -11.59
C GLN A 10 -25.06 -10.81 -11.87
N SER A 11 -26.36 -10.59 -12.05
CA SER A 11 -27.33 -11.66 -12.36
C SER A 11 -27.11 -12.32 -13.73
N MET A 12 -26.50 -11.61 -14.69
CA MET A 12 -26.07 -12.20 -15.94
C MET A 12 -24.74 -12.94 -15.77
N CYS A 13 -23.78 -12.41 -15.01
CA CYS A 13 -22.53 -13.12 -14.71
C CYS A 13 -22.79 -14.50 -14.09
N LEU A 14 -23.71 -14.58 -13.11
CA LEU A 14 -24.11 -15.83 -12.49
C LEU A 14 -24.70 -16.81 -13.51
N LYS A 15 -25.61 -16.36 -14.37
CA LYS A 15 -26.15 -17.20 -15.44
C LYS A 15 -25.07 -17.67 -16.42
N PHE A 16 -24.07 -16.84 -16.72
CA PHE A 16 -22.95 -17.24 -17.58
C PHE A 16 -22.16 -18.39 -16.94
N ILE A 17 -21.88 -18.31 -15.64
CA ILE A 17 -21.21 -19.36 -14.87
C ILE A 17 -22.07 -20.63 -14.84
N GLU A 18 -23.35 -20.50 -14.48
CA GLU A 18 -24.31 -21.62 -14.43
C GLU A 18 -24.47 -22.36 -15.77
N ASN A 19 -24.29 -21.65 -16.90
CA ASN A 19 -24.34 -22.24 -18.25
C ASN A 19 -22.98 -22.83 -18.69
N GLY A 20 -21.98 -22.91 -17.82
CA GLY A 20 -20.68 -23.52 -18.11
C GLY A 20 -19.77 -22.69 -19.00
N MET A 21 -19.99 -21.37 -19.12
CA MET A 21 -19.12 -20.49 -19.92
C MET A 21 -17.68 -20.48 -19.43
N ILE A 22 -17.45 -20.74 -18.14
CA ILE A 22 -16.10 -20.91 -17.61
C ILE A 22 -15.41 -22.08 -18.32
N ASN A 23 -16.06 -23.24 -18.46
CA ASN A 23 -15.48 -24.39 -19.16
C ASN A 23 -15.19 -24.08 -20.64
N ILE A 24 -16.06 -23.34 -21.32
CA ILE A 24 -15.82 -22.91 -22.71
C ILE A 24 -14.62 -21.98 -22.80
N ILE A 25 -14.52 -21.00 -21.90
CA ILE A 25 -13.35 -20.11 -21.82
C ILE A 25 -12.09 -20.95 -21.60
N LEU A 26 -12.11 -21.93 -20.69
CA LEU A 26 -10.98 -22.82 -20.43
C LEU A 26 -10.61 -23.71 -21.62
N GLU A 27 -11.58 -24.15 -22.41
CA GLU A 27 -11.35 -24.90 -23.64
C GLU A 27 -10.75 -24.02 -24.74
N ASP A 28 -11.28 -22.81 -24.94
CA ASP A 28 -10.82 -21.85 -25.95
C ASP A 28 -9.45 -21.22 -25.62
N LEU A 29 -9.05 -21.21 -24.34
CA LEU A 29 -7.73 -20.76 -23.91
C LEU A 29 -6.57 -21.59 -24.49
N LYS A 30 -6.86 -22.77 -25.06
CA LYS A 30 -5.89 -23.56 -25.84
C LYS A 30 -5.49 -22.86 -27.16
N GLU A 31 -6.32 -21.94 -27.65
CA GLU A 31 -6.04 -21.14 -28.83
C GLU A 31 -5.46 -19.77 -28.44
N LYS A 32 -4.12 -19.61 -28.51
CA LYS A 32 -3.38 -18.38 -28.14
C LYS A 32 -3.99 -17.08 -28.71
N ALA A 33 -4.68 -17.13 -29.84
CA ALA A 33 -5.29 -15.98 -30.50
C ALA A 33 -6.43 -15.33 -29.69
N LEU A 34 -7.10 -16.07 -28.81
CA LEU A 34 -8.27 -15.58 -28.06
C LEU A 34 -7.99 -15.28 -26.59
N VAL A 35 -6.82 -15.65 -26.07
CA VAL A 35 -6.49 -15.57 -24.63
C VAL A 35 -6.68 -14.16 -24.06
N ASN A 36 -6.25 -13.11 -24.77
CA ASN A 36 -6.45 -11.73 -24.33
C ASN A 36 -7.95 -11.35 -24.24
N SER A 37 -8.78 -11.84 -25.16
CA SER A 37 -10.22 -11.60 -25.10
C SER A 37 -10.86 -12.35 -23.95
N CYS A 38 -10.41 -13.59 -23.69
CA CYS A 38 -10.85 -14.38 -22.54
C CYS A 38 -10.46 -13.70 -21.22
N LEU A 39 -9.23 -13.20 -21.07
CA LEU A 39 -8.78 -12.50 -19.86
C LEU A 39 -9.57 -11.20 -19.61
N GLU A 40 -9.92 -10.45 -20.66
CA GLU A 40 -10.77 -9.25 -20.49
C GLU A 40 -12.20 -9.63 -20.06
N VAL A 41 -12.75 -10.73 -20.58
CA VAL A 41 -14.04 -11.27 -20.11
C VAL A 41 -13.94 -11.71 -18.65
N MET A 42 -12.89 -12.44 -18.26
CA MET A 42 -12.64 -12.86 -16.87
C MET A 42 -12.59 -11.66 -15.95
N LYS A 43 -11.85 -10.60 -16.33
CA LYS A 43 -11.76 -9.34 -15.57
C LYS A 43 -13.14 -8.74 -15.28
N HIS A 44 -14.04 -8.76 -16.26
CA HIS A 44 -15.42 -8.28 -16.08
C HIS A 44 -16.25 -9.21 -15.21
N LEU A 45 -16.12 -10.53 -15.36
CA LEU A 45 -16.83 -11.51 -14.54
C LEU A 45 -16.46 -11.37 -13.06
N VAL A 46 -15.16 -11.35 -12.77
CA VAL A 46 -14.65 -11.32 -11.38
C VAL A 46 -14.93 -9.98 -10.69
N SER A 47 -14.97 -8.88 -11.45
CA SER A 47 -15.34 -7.57 -10.92
C SER A 47 -16.80 -7.48 -10.47
N ASN A 48 -17.67 -8.38 -10.94
CA ASN A 48 -19.12 -8.32 -10.70
C ASN A 48 -19.68 -9.58 -10.01
N CYS A 49 -18.86 -10.60 -9.77
CA CYS A 49 -19.31 -11.89 -9.24
C CYS A 49 -18.18 -12.59 -8.45
N ASN A 50 -18.38 -12.72 -7.13
CA ASN A 50 -17.38 -13.32 -6.24
C ASN A 50 -17.20 -14.83 -6.48
N GLU A 51 -18.26 -15.54 -6.87
CA GLU A 51 -18.19 -16.98 -7.21
C GLU A 51 -17.28 -17.23 -8.42
N ALA A 52 -17.37 -16.37 -9.44
CA ALA A 52 -16.47 -16.40 -10.60
C ALA A 52 -15.01 -16.30 -10.18
N SER A 53 -14.73 -15.49 -9.14
CA SER A 53 -13.36 -15.27 -8.66
C SER A 53 -12.74 -16.55 -8.11
N LYS A 54 -13.51 -17.40 -7.41
CA LYS A 54 -12.99 -18.68 -6.89
C LYS A 54 -12.72 -19.68 -8.00
N GLU A 55 -13.66 -19.83 -8.93
CA GLU A 55 -13.55 -20.81 -10.01
C GLU A 55 -12.44 -20.47 -11.01
N LEU A 56 -12.23 -19.16 -11.27
CA LEU A 56 -11.23 -18.69 -12.22
C LEU A 56 -9.85 -18.45 -11.59
N PHE A 57 -9.72 -18.51 -10.26
CA PHE A 57 -8.48 -18.14 -9.56
C PHE A 57 -7.28 -18.96 -10.03
N SER A 58 -7.39 -20.28 -9.99
CA SER A 58 -6.30 -21.21 -10.36
C SER A 58 -5.80 -20.98 -11.78
N VAL A 59 -6.73 -20.68 -12.68
CA VAL A 59 -6.47 -20.42 -14.09
C VAL A 59 -5.75 -19.09 -14.27
N VAL A 60 -6.17 -18.04 -13.55
CA VAL A 60 -5.47 -16.75 -13.57
C VAL A 60 -4.06 -16.87 -13.02
N VAL A 61 -3.86 -17.64 -11.93
CA VAL A 61 -2.52 -17.90 -11.38
C VAL A 61 -1.64 -18.65 -12.38
N GLU A 62 -2.17 -19.61 -13.13
CA GLU A 62 -1.44 -20.30 -14.20
C GLU A 62 -0.95 -19.30 -15.27
N PHE A 63 -1.81 -18.36 -15.70
CA PHE A 63 -1.45 -17.35 -16.70
C PHE A 63 -0.38 -16.36 -16.24
N LEU A 64 -0.12 -16.21 -14.95
CA LEU A 64 0.99 -15.38 -14.45
C LEU A 64 2.36 -15.91 -14.88
N ASN A 65 2.46 -17.20 -15.24
CA ASN A 65 3.68 -17.83 -15.73
C ASN A 65 3.75 -17.90 -17.26
N SER A 66 2.91 -17.12 -17.96
CA SER A 66 2.76 -17.19 -19.42
C SER A 66 3.08 -15.86 -20.12
N ASP A 67 3.01 -15.87 -21.46
CA ASP A 67 3.09 -14.66 -22.30
C ASP A 67 2.01 -13.60 -21.95
N PHE A 68 0.97 -13.97 -21.19
CA PHE A 68 -0.18 -13.12 -20.84
C PHE A 68 -0.15 -12.62 -19.39
N LYS A 69 0.98 -12.77 -18.70
CA LYS A 69 1.16 -12.49 -17.26
C LYS A 69 0.69 -11.10 -16.82
N ILE A 70 0.92 -10.05 -17.63
CA ILE A 70 0.47 -8.67 -17.35
C ILE A 70 -1.06 -8.58 -17.33
N SER A 71 -1.73 -9.19 -18.30
CA SER A 71 -3.20 -9.20 -18.37
C SER A 71 -3.78 -10.03 -17.23
N ALA A 72 -3.15 -11.16 -16.88
CA ALA A 72 -3.55 -11.99 -15.76
C ALA A 72 -3.40 -11.27 -14.41
N ALA A 73 -2.30 -10.54 -14.18
CA ALA A 73 -2.11 -9.71 -12.98
C ALA A 73 -3.24 -8.66 -12.82
N LYS A 74 -3.68 -8.04 -13.93
CA LYS A 74 -4.81 -7.10 -13.91
C LYS A 74 -6.15 -7.76 -13.58
N VAL A 75 -6.36 -9.02 -13.96
CA VAL A 75 -7.53 -9.80 -13.53
C VAL A 75 -7.42 -10.11 -12.04
N LEU A 76 -6.24 -10.55 -11.58
CA LEU A 76 -5.99 -10.88 -10.18
C LEU A 76 -6.21 -9.66 -9.26
N GLN A 77 -5.81 -8.46 -9.66
CA GLN A 77 -6.12 -7.20 -8.94
C GLN A 77 -7.63 -7.04 -8.66
N LYS A 78 -8.49 -7.50 -9.57
CA LYS A 78 -9.95 -7.46 -9.42
C LYS A 78 -10.52 -8.61 -8.60
N MET A 79 -9.77 -9.71 -8.48
CA MET A 79 -10.17 -10.86 -7.68
C MET A 79 -9.90 -10.66 -6.19
N VAL A 80 -8.96 -9.80 -5.80
CA VAL A 80 -8.61 -9.56 -4.39
C VAL A 80 -9.82 -9.05 -3.60
N SER A 81 -10.32 -9.91 -2.72
CA SER A 81 -11.48 -9.63 -1.86
C SER A 81 -11.52 -10.63 -0.70
N ASP A 82 -12.39 -10.39 0.26
CA ASP A 82 -12.61 -11.31 1.39
C ASP A 82 -12.96 -12.75 0.92
N TYR A 83 -13.60 -12.89 -0.24
CA TYR A 83 -14.00 -14.18 -0.81
C TYR A 83 -12.84 -14.99 -1.36
N THR A 84 -11.73 -14.34 -1.72
CA THR A 84 -10.52 -14.97 -2.28
C THR A 84 -9.34 -14.92 -1.31
N ALA A 85 -9.51 -14.35 -0.11
CA ALA A 85 -8.47 -14.18 0.90
C ALA A 85 -7.67 -15.47 1.16
N GLU A 86 -8.35 -16.59 1.37
CA GLU A 86 -7.73 -17.89 1.63
C GLU A 86 -6.98 -18.45 0.40
N LEU A 87 -7.52 -18.25 -0.80
CA LEU A 87 -6.86 -18.65 -2.04
C LEU A 87 -5.58 -17.83 -2.28
N ILE A 88 -5.64 -16.53 -2.01
CA ILE A 88 -4.49 -15.64 -2.11
C ILE A 88 -3.43 -16.04 -1.10
N ALA A 89 -3.80 -16.24 0.16
CA ALA A 89 -2.87 -16.64 1.21
C ALA A 89 -2.16 -17.95 0.87
N ASN A 90 -2.89 -18.96 0.38
CA ASN A 90 -2.32 -20.25 -0.03
C ASN A 90 -1.37 -20.17 -1.23
N ASN A 91 -1.41 -19.10 -2.02
CA ASN A 91 -0.54 -18.89 -3.18
C ASN A 91 0.41 -17.69 -2.96
N PHE A 92 0.49 -17.15 -1.75
CA PHE A 92 1.15 -15.88 -1.50
C PHE A 92 2.65 -15.94 -1.82
N ASP A 93 3.35 -16.99 -1.38
CA ASP A 93 4.77 -17.21 -1.70
C ASP A 93 5.01 -17.27 -3.21
N GLN A 94 4.25 -18.10 -3.91
CA GLN A 94 4.34 -18.21 -5.36
C GLN A 94 4.09 -16.86 -6.04
N LEU A 95 3.11 -16.09 -5.58
CA LEU A 95 2.83 -14.75 -6.11
C LEU A 95 3.98 -13.79 -5.86
N PHE A 96 4.62 -13.88 -4.69
CA PHE A 96 5.75 -13.04 -4.32
C PHE A 96 6.99 -13.37 -5.13
N ASP A 97 7.30 -14.66 -5.32
CA ASP A 97 8.42 -15.14 -6.15
C ASP A 97 8.33 -14.61 -7.59
N LEU A 98 7.13 -14.33 -8.11
CA LEU A 98 6.96 -13.73 -9.43
C LEU A 98 7.50 -12.30 -9.54
N LEU A 99 7.76 -11.61 -8.43
CA LEU A 99 8.45 -10.32 -8.42
C LEU A 99 9.92 -10.45 -8.86
N ASP A 100 10.50 -11.64 -8.86
CA ASP A 100 11.85 -11.88 -9.42
C ASP A 100 11.87 -11.89 -10.96
N SER A 101 10.72 -11.66 -11.62
CA SER A 101 10.67 -11.58 -13.09
C SER A 101 11.52 -10.44 -13.64
N ASP A 102 12.23 -10.70 -14.74
CA ASP A 102 12.98 -9.68 -15.50
C ASP A 102 12.09 -8.63 -16.23
N ASP A 103 10.76 -8.80 -16.22
CA ASP A 103 9.83 -7.89 -16.89
C ASP A 103 9.29 -6.85 -15.90
N GLU A 104 9.86 -5.64 -15.97
CA GLU A 104 9.49 -4.52 -15.09
C GLU A 104 8.01 -4.17 -15.17
N ASN A 105 7.38 -4.22 -16.36
CA ASN A 105 5.95 -3.91 -16.48
C ASN A 105 5.09 -4.94 -15.74
N PHE A 106 5.53 -6.20 -15.73
CA PHE A 106 4.86 -7.24 -14.97
C PHE A 106 5.07 -7.07 -13.47
N GLN A 107 6.29 -6.75 -13.01
CA GLN A 107 6.56 -6.42 -11.61
C GLN A 107 5.66 -5.27 -11.13
N ILE A 108 5.50 -4.20 -11.93
CA ILE A 108 4.61 -3.08 -11.63
C ILE A 108 3.15 -3.53 -11.46
N GLU A 109 2.63 -4.37 -12.36
CA GLU A 109 1.26 -4.89 -12.24
C GLU A 109 1.09 -5.84 -11.06
N LEU A 110 2.13 -6.60 -10.68
CA LEU A 110 2.13 -7.41 -9.46
C LEU A 110 2.16 -6.55 -8.19
N LEU A 111 2.97 -5.49 -8.13
CA LEU A 111 2.97 -4.56 -6.99
C LEU A 111 1.59 -3.90 -6.80
N LYS A 112 0.84 -3.66 -7.89
CA LYS A 112 -0.56 -3.24 -7.80
C LYS A 112 -1.47 -4.34 -7.21
N VAL A 113 -1.24 -5.62 -7.52
CA VAL A 113 -1.93 -6.74 -6.86
C VAL A 113 -1.60 -6.73 -5.36
N PHE A 114 -0.33 -6.62 -4.98
CA PHE A 114 0.08 -6.57 -3.58
C PHE A 114 -0.51 -5.38 -2.83
N ASN A 115 -0.64 -4.23 -3.49
CA ASN A 115 -1.31 -3.07 -2.90
C ASN A 115 -2.82 -3.33 -2.68
N CYS A 116 -3.48 -4.08 -3.57
CA CYS A 116 -4.85 -4.53 -3.34
C CYS A 116 -4.94 -5.51 -2.17
N ILE A 117 -3.98 -6.44 -2.05
CA ILE A 117 -3.88 -7.38 -0.93
C ILE A 117 -3.68 -6.62 0.40
N ALA A 118 -2.73 -5.69 0.42
CA ALA A 118 -2.41 -4.86 1.58
C ALA A 118 -3.58 -4.02 2.10
N LYS A 119 -4.54 -3.66 1.25
CA LYS A 119 -5.75 -2.93 1.64
C LYS A 119 -6.87 -3.84 2.15
N ASN A 120 -6.77 -5.16 1.92
CA ASN A 120 -7.79 -6.11 2.34
C ASN A 120 -7.39 -6.75 3.67
N GLN A 121 -7.99 -6.26 4.77
CA GLN A 121 -7.65 -6.69 6.13
C GLN A 121 -7.76 -8.21 6.32
N LEU A 122 -8.81 -8.85 5.79
CA LEU A 122 -8.99 -10.30 5.95
C LEU A 122 -7.87 -11.08 5.25
N THR A 123 -7.46 -10.66 4.05
CA THR A 123 -6.38 -11.30 3.31
C THR A 123 -5.06 -11.16 4.04
N VAL A 124 -4.71 -9.95 4.52
CA VAL A 124 -3.49 -9.73 5.30
C VAL A 124 -3.48 -10.59 6.56
N LEU A 125 -4.56 -10.59 7.35
CA LEU A 125 -4.66 -11.43 8.55
C LEU A 125 -4.53 -12.93 8.22
N THR A 126 -5.09 -13.36 7.09
CA THR A 126 -5.00 -14.75 6.65
C THR A 126 -3.56 -15.11 6.31
N ILE A 127 -2.85 -14.27 5.55
CA ILE A 127 -1.42 -14.44 5.22
C ILE A 127 -0.59 -14.52 6.51
N SER A 128 -0.79 -13.58 7.45
CA SER A 128 -0.03 -13.55 8.71
C SER A 128 -0.22 -14.80 9.58
N ASN A 129 -1.30 -15.56 9.40
CA ASN A 129 -1.50 -16.84 10.08
C ASN A 129 -0.71 -17.99 9.45
N TYR A 130 -0.28 -17.85 8.18
CA TYR A 130 0.60 -18.79 7.49
C TYR A 130 2.08 -18.43 7.65
N ASP A 131 2.41 -17.17 7.96
CA ASP A 131 3.77 -16.71 8.26
C ASP A 131 4.24 -17.22 9.63
N PHE A 132 4.98 -18.34 9.64
CA PHE A 132 5.57 -18.90 10.86
C PHE A 132 6.91 -18.25 11.26
N ASP A 133 7.58 -17.53 10.35
CA ASP A 133 8.84 -16.82 10.61
C ASP A 133 8.68 -15.30 10.37
N LYS A 134 8.89 -14.51 11.42
CA LYS A 134 8.81 -13.05 11.34
C LYS A 134 9.83 -12.44 10.36
N ASN A 135 10.94 -13.11 10.10
CA ASN A 135 11.96 -12.59 9.19
C ASN A 135 11.56 -12.68 7.72
N ASP A 136 10.51 -13.44 7.39
CA ASP A 136 10.03 -13.66 6.03
C ASP A 136 8.59 -13.17 5.83
N SER A 137 8.13 -12.26 6.70
CA SER A 137 6.77 -11.73 6.63
C SER A 137 6.50 -10.92 5.37
N PHE A 138 5.21 -10.70 5.06
CA PHE A 138 4.82 -9.83 3.95
C PHE A 138 5.49 -8.44 4.01
N ILE A 139 5.54 -7.82 5.20
CA ILE A 139 6.19 -6.51 5.38
C ILE A 139 7.70 -6.61 5.16
N SER A 140 8.36 -7.62 5.76
CA SER A 140 9.80 -7.85 5.60
C SER A 140 10.18 -7.98 4.13
N ARG A 141 9.46 -8.83 3.38
CA ARG A 141 9.72 -9.09 1.97
C ARG A 141 9.52 -7.84 1.11
N ILE A 142 8.47 -7.04 1.35
CA ILE A 142 8.27 -5.79 0.60
C ILE A 142 9.36 -4.76 0.97
N THR A 143 9.77 -4.65 2.23
CA THR A 143 10.87 -3.75 2.63
C THR A 143 12.18 -4.13 1.93
N GLN A 144 12.52 -5.42 1.89
CA GLN A 144 13.70 -5.93 1.16
C GLN A 144 13.59 -5.67 -0.36
N PHE A 145 12.38 -5.79 -0.92
CA PHE A 145 12.14 -5.47 -2.33
C PHE A 145 12.37 -3.97 -2.61
N ILE A 146 11.88 -3.08 -1.75
CA ILE A 146 12.11 -1.63 -1.86
C ILE A 146 13.62 -1.33 -1.85
N GLU A 147 14.37 -1.93 -0.93
CA GLU A 147 15.82 -1.74 -0.81
C GLU A 147 16.58 -2.24 -2.05
N SER A 148 16.21 -3.39 -2.58
CA SER A 148 16.89 -4.01 -3.73
C SER A 148 16.47 -3.44 -5.10
N LYS A 149 15.28 -2.82 -5.20
CA LYS A 149 14.71 -2.27 -6.43
C LYS A 149 14.18 -0.84 -6.20
N PRO A 150 15.04 0.14 -5.88
CA PRO A 150 14.62 1.51 -5.57
C PRO A 150 13.86 2.19 -6.73
N ASP A 151 14.13 1.83 -7.99
CA ASP A 151 13.42 2.36 -9.16
C ASP A 151 11.91 2.04 -9.16
N LEU A 152 11.51 0.97 -8.47
CA LEU A 152 10.12 0.54 -8.33
C LEU A 152 9.45 1.04 -7.04
N SER A 153 10.14 1.87 -6.26
CA SER A 153 9.65 2.42 -4.98
C SER A 153 8.28 3.10 -5.09
N GLN A 154 7.99 3.74 -6.23
CA GLN A 154 6.70 4.39 -6.46
C GLN A 154 5.50 3.42 -6.39
N TYR A 155 5.73 2.12 -6.56
CA TYR A 155 4.70 1.09 -6.53
C TYR A 155 4.78 0.20 -5.28
N SER A 156 5.97 -0.01 -4.71
CA SER A 156 6.17 -0.84 -3.52
C SER A 156 5.93 -0.10 -2.19
N ILE A 157 6.30 1.19 -2.08
CA ILE A 157 6.02 2.00 -0.87
C ILE A 157 4.51 2.05 -0.52
N PRO A 158 3.60 2.27 -1.50
CA PRO A 158 2.16 2.22 -1.23
C PRO A 158 1.65 0.90 -0.63
N VAL A 159 2.36 -0.21 -0.85
CA VAL A 159 2.01 -1.50 -0.26
C VAL A 159 2.24 -1.45 1.25
N ILE A 160 3.43 -1.06 1.70
CA ILE A 160 3.75 -0.89 3.14
C ILE A 160 2.79 0.09 3.80
N ALA A 161 2.59 1.25 3.18
CA ALA A 161 1.67 2.27 3.67
C ALA A 161 0.27 1.69 3.89
N SER A 162 -0.24 0.90 2.94
CA SER A 162 -1.57 0.28 3.04
C SER A 162 -1.64 -0.74 4.18
N ILE A 163 -0.64 -1.62 4.35
CA ILE A 163 -0.63 -2.60 5.45
C ILE A 163 -0.61 -1.88 6.80
N CYS A 164 0.19 -0.82 6.95
CA CYS A 164 0.34 -0.07 8.19
C CYS A 164 -0.94 0.64 8.63
N THR A 165 -1.86 0.96 7.72
CA THR A 165 -3.17 1.54 8.10
C THR A 165 -4.10 0.54 8.79
N LEU A 166 -3.80 -0.76 8.76
CA LEU A 166 -4.68 -1.80 9.32
C LEU A 166 -4.56 -1.95 10.85
N SER A 167 -3.38 -1.72 11.42
CA SER A 167 -3.12 -1.90 12.86
C SER A 167 -1.73 -1.37 13.25
N SER A 168 -1.57 -0.92 14.50
CA SER A 168 -0.27 -0.54 15.08
C SER A 168 0.73 -1.69 15.09
N GLN A 169 0.27 -2.94 15.16
CA GLN A 169 1.14 -4.11 15.05
C GLN A 169 1.97 -4.10 13.75
N TYR A 170 1.36 -3.70 12.63
CA TYR A 170 2.04 -3.66 11.34
C TYR A 170 2.98 -2.47 11.20
N VAL A 171 2.67 -1.36 11.88
CA VAL A 171 3.60 -0.22 12.01
C VAL A 171 4.87 -0.67 12.73
N ARG A 172 4.73 -1.34 13.89
CA ARG A 172 5.86 -1.90 14.62
C ARG A 172 6.69 -2.84 13.75
N GLU A 173 6.03 -3.76 13.06
CA GLU A 173 6.71 -4.73 12.20
C GLU A 173 7.49 -4.05 11.08
N ALA A 174 6.93 -3.00 10.45
CA ALA A 174 7.64 -2.22 9.44
C ALA A 174 8.89 -1.53 9.99
N ILE A 175 8.81 -0.99 11.22
CA ILE A 175 9.96 -0.40 11.93
C ILE A 175 11.00 -1.48 12.27
N GLU A 176 10.58 -2.64 12.79
CA GLU A 176 11.45 -3.79 13.08
C GLU A 176 12.16 -4.30 11.80
N CYS A 177 11.50 -4.17 10.64
CA CYS A 177 12.06 -4.46 9.32
C CYS A 177 12.94 -3.34 8.74
N ASN A 178 13.31 -2.33 9.53
CA ASN A 178 14.18 -1.20 9.14
C ASN A 178 13.63 -0.31 8.01
N ILE A 179 12.31 -0.19 7.84
CA ILE A 179 11.74 0.65 6.77
C ILE A 179 12.21 2.11 6.84
N LEU A 180 12.45 2.64 8.04
CA LEU A 180 12.91 4.02 8.24
C LEU A 180 14.29 4.24 7.61
N ASN A 181 15.24 3.33 7.83
CA ASN A 181 16.57 3.41 7.21
C ASN A 181 16.50 3.30 5.69
N VAL A 182 15.62 2.44 5.16
CA VAL A 182 15.37 2.31 3.72
C VAL A 182 14.87 3.63 3.14
N PHE A 183 13.94 4.31 3.82
CA PHE A 183 13.47 5.63 3.41
C PHE A 183 14.55 6.71 3.50
N GLU A 184 15.41 6.71 4.53
CA GLU A 184 16.54 7.65 4.61
C GLU A 184 17.50 7.51 3.42
N VAL A 185 17.69 6.28 2.91
CA VAL A 185 18.51 6.04 1.72
C VAL A 185 17.80 6.52 0.46
N ILE A 186 16.51 6.18 0.29
CA ILE A 186 15.72 6.57 -0.90
C ILE A 186 15.61 8.08 -1.04
N LEU A 187 15.37 8.81 0.06
CA LEU A 187 15.17 10.26 0.02
C LEU A 187 16.39 11.03 -0.49
N LYS A 188 17.59 10.45 -0.44
CA LYS A 188 18.82 11.09 -0.93
C LYS A 188 18.85 11.26 -2.44
N ASP A 189 18.24 10.34 -3.18
CA ASP A 189 18.25 10.35 -4.65
C ASP A 189 16.99 9.67 -5.19
N CYS A 190 15.89 10.41 -5.23
CA CYS A 190 14.63 9.93 -5.78
C CYS A 190 13.82 11.05 -6.44
N SER A 191 12.81 10.65 -7.21
CA SER A 191 11.87 11.60 -7.83
C SER A 191 10.94 12.22 -6.78
N GLU A 192 10.40 13.41 -7.08
CA GLU A 192 9.41 14.10 -6.23
C GLU A 192 8.19 13.23 -5.90
N ILE A 193 7.75 12.40 -6.84
CA ILE A 193 6.65 11.45 -6.62
C ILE A 193 7.02 10.44 -5.53
N VAL A 194 8.25 9.91 -5.56
CA VAL A 194 8.72 8.96 -4.55
C VAL A 194 8.90 9.64 -3.19
N LYS A 195 9.46 10.86 -3.14
CA LYS A 195 9.53 11.66 -1.90
C LYS A 195 8.16 11.82 -1.26
N TYR A 196 7.17 12.25 -2.05
CA TYR A 196 5.78 12.39 -1.59
C TYR A 196 5.23 11.07 -1.00
N LEU A 197 5.49 9.94 -1.66
CA LEU A 197 5.03 8.62 -1.19
C LEU A 197 5.75 8.19 0.10
N VAL A 198 7.04 8.46 0.23
CA VAL A 198 7.80 8.23 1.47
C VAL A 198 7.20 9.05 2.61
N TYR A 199 6.99 10.36 2.41
CA TYR A 199 6.40 11.24 3.43
C TYR A 199 4.98 10.82 3.80
N SER A 200 4.18 10.40 2.81
CA SER A 200 2.86 9.82 3.04
C SER A 200 2.92 8.55 3.89
N CYS A 201 3.87 7.67 3.61
CA CYS A 201 4.05 6.45 4.38
C CYS A 201 4.49 6.76 5.82
N ILE A 202 5.43 7.69 6.02
CA ILE A 202 5.89 8.10 7.35
C ILE A 202 4.76 8.74 8.15
N SER A 203 3.94 9.58 7.53
CA SER A 203 2.73 10.13 8.16
C SER A 203 1.78 9.03 8.64
N ILE A 204 1.65 7.93 7.88
CA ILE A 204 0.86 6.76 8.29
C ILE A 204 1.52 6.04 9.45
N LEU A 205 2.84 5.80 9.40
CA LEU A 205 3.56 5.17 10.50
C LEU A 205 3.34 5.96 11.80
N ILE A 206 3.49 7.29 11.78
CA ILE A 206 3.25 8.14 12.96
C ILE A 206 1.79 8.09 13.40
N SER A 207 0.83 8.15 12.46
CA SER A 207 -0.61 8.20 12.79
C SER A 207 -1.16 6.90 13.38
N TYR A 208 -0.45 5.78 13.23
CA TYR A 208 -0.90 4.46 13.69
C TYR A 208 0.11 3.81 14.65
N ALA A 209 1.21 4.49 14.98
CA ALA A 209 2.22 4.02 15.91
C ALA A 209 1.67 4.02 17.34
N ASP A 210 2.08 3.04 18.14
CA ASP A 210 1.95 3.19 19.59
C ASP A 210 3.16 3.90 20.20
N PHE A 211 3.14 4.12 21.52
CA PHE A 211 4.15 4.89 22.22
C PHE A 211 5.59 4.38 22.01
N ILE A 212 5.78 3.07 21.91
CA ILE A 212 7.11 2.46 21.69
C ILE A 212 7.57 2.77 20.27
N ASP A 213 6.68 2.63 19.31
CA ASP A 213 6.96 2.82 17.88
C ASP A 213 7.29 4.30 17.59
N ILE A 214 6.59 5.25 18.23
CA ILE A 214 6.91 6.69 18.15
C ILE A 214 8.33 6.98 18.66
N SER A 215 8.75 6.31 19.74
CA SER A 215 10.11 6.47 20.28
C SER A 215 11.18 6.03 19.28
N ASN A 216 10.94 4.92 18.56
CA ASN A 216 11.84 4.45 17.52
C ASN A 216 11.86 5.39 16.30
N ILE A 217 10.71 5.93 15.89
CA ILE A 217 10.64 6.92 14.80
C ILE A 217 11.45 8.17 15.16
N LYS A 218 11.34 8.65 16.41
CA LYS A 218 12.11 9.79 16.92
C LYS A 218 13.62 9.55 16.92
N GLU A 219 14.05 8.32 17.25
CA GLU A 219 15.48 7.96 17.25
C GLU A 219 16.05 7.82 15.82
N SER A 220 15.18 7.67 14.81
CA SER A 220 15.59 7.73 13.40
C SER A 220 15.80 9.18 12.92
N LYS A 221 16.62 9.37 11.89
CA LYS A 221 16.86 10.71 11.31
C LYS A 221 15.77 11.12 10.34
N ILE A 222 14.77 10.27 10.12
CA ILE A 222 13.77 10.51 9.08
C ILE A 222 12.94 11.77 9.33
N LEU A 223 12.63 12.07 10.59
CA LEU A 223 11.88 13.27 10.94
C LEU A 223 12.72 14.52 10.71
N GLU A 224 14.01 14.50 11.08
CA GLU A 224 14.95 15.59 10.79
C GLU A 224 15.04 15.82 9.28
N ILE A 225 15.21 14.76 8.48
CA ILE A 225 15.25 14.87 7.00
C ILE A 225 13.97 15.51 6.45
N ILE A 226 12.79 15.11 6.94
CA ILE A 226 11.53 15.73 6.50
C ILE A 226 11.49 17.21 6.85
N LEU A 227 11.87 17.55 8.09
CA LEU A 227 11.77 18.90 8.63
C LEU A 227 12.89 19.83 8.13
N GLU A 228 14.00 19.32 7.62
CA GLU A 228 15.04 20.17 7.02
C GLU A 228 14.72 20.56 5.57
N ASN A 229 13.79 19.85 4.92
CA ASN A 229 13.48 20.03 3.49
C ASN A 229 12.07 20.59 3.24
N PHE A 230 11.43 21.20 4.24
CA PHE A 230 10.03 21.61 4.10
C PHE A 230 9.77 22.74 3.10
N GLU A 231 10.77 23.58 2.83
CA GLU A 231 10.62 24.72 1.92
C GLU A 231 10.33 24.27 0.47
N ASP A 232 10.73 23.05 0.11
CA ASP A 232 10.47 22.46 -1.20
C ASP A 232 9.10 21.77 -1.29
N PHE A 233 8.32 21.74 -0.20
CA PHE A 233 7.06 21.00 -0.15
C PHE A 233 5.89 21.77 -0.76
N GLY A 234 5.23 21.13 -1.72
CA GLY A 234 3.90 21.54 -2.16
C GLY A 234 2.84 21.34 -1.06
N GLU A 235 1.72 22.06 -1.19
CA GLU A 235 0.59 22.06 -0.24
C GLU A 235 0.17 20.64 0.20
N ASN A 236 0.00 19.70 -0.73
CA ASN A 236 -0.40 18.33 -0.38
C ASN A 236 0.61 17.62 0.54
N THR A 237 1.91 17.84 0.33
CA THR A 237 2.96 17.21 1.15
C THR A 237 2.95 17.76 2.57
N VAL A 238 2.84 19.09 2.71
CA VAL A 238 2.73 19.75 4.01
C VAL A 238 1.48 19.28 4.76
N LEU A 239 0.34 19.21 4.07
CA LEU A 239 -0.91 18.75 4.66
C LEU A 239 -0.80 17.33 5.23
N ILE A 240 -0.12 16.44 4.51
CA ILE A 240 0.13 15.06 4.93
C ILE A 240 1.02 15.02 6.17
N ILE A 241 2.15 15.73 6.15
CA ILE A 241 3.08 15.78 7.28
C ILE A 241 2.37 16.32 8.52
N LEU A 242 1.67 17.45 8.42
CA LEU A 242 0.92 18.03 9.53
C LEU A 242 -0.15 17.07 10.06
N THR A 243 -0.81 16.31 9.18
CA THR A 243 -1.80 15.31 9.59
C THR A 243 -1.15 14.18 10.39
N GLY A 244 0.00 13.68 9.95
CA GLY A 244 0.78 12.67 10.67
C GLY A 244 1.22 13.16 12.05
N LEU A 245 1.84 14.34 12.11
CA LEU A 245 2.30 14.94 13.36
C LEU A 245 1.14 15.16 14.35
N LEU A 246 0.02 15.71 13.88
CA LEU A 246 -1.14 15.98 14.72
C LEU A 246 -1.73 14.67 15.29
N ASN A 247 -1.89 13.64 14.47
CA ASN A 247 -2.40 12.35 14.93
C ASN A 247 -1.46 11.69 15.95
N GLY A 248 -0.15 11.74 15.71
CA GLY A 248 0.84 11.21 16.64
C GLY A 248 0.84 11.96 17.99
N LEU A 249 0.66 13.29 17.97
CA LEU A 249 0.51 14.09 19.18
C LEU A 249 -0.75 13.72 19.98
N ILE A 250 -1.89 13.55 19.31
CA ILE A 250 -3.16 13.14 19.94
C ILE A 250 -3.00 11.76 20.60
N GLN A 251 -2.39 10.80 19.89
CA GLN A 251 -2.16 9.46 20.43
C GLN A 251 -1.20 9.46 21.62
N GLU A 252 -0.16 10.29 21.59
CA GLU A 252 0.73 10.43 22.73
C GLU A 252 -0.01 10.99 23.95
N GLU A 253 -0.84 12.03 23.77
CA GLU A 253 -1.64 12.61 24.85
C GLU A 253 -2.61 11.60 25.48
N GLU A 254 -3.29 10.79 24.65
CA GLU A 254 -4.16 9.70 25.10
C GLU A 254 -3.40 8.63 25.91
N SER A 255 -2.13 8.40 25.58
CA SER A 255 -1.24 7.48 26.31
C SER A 255 -0.62 8.09 27.58
N GLY A 256 -0.79 9.39 27.82
CA GLY A 256 -0.17 10.11 28.94
C GLY A 256 1.32 10.40 28.77
N GLY A 257 1.84 10.31 27.54
CA GLY A 257 3.22 10.65 27.20
C GLY A 257 3.40 12.15 26.92
N ASN A 258 4.66 12.59 26.81
CA ASN A 258 5.01 13.95 26.37
C ASN A 258 6.33 14.03 25.61
N GLN A 259 6.93 12.90 25.26
CA GLN A 259 8.25 12.85 24.65
C GLN A 259 8.23 13.28 23.19
N PHE A 260 7.22 12.85 22.43
CA PHE A 260 7.00 13.25 21.05
C PHE A 260 6.64 14.72 20.96
N ARG A 261 5.74 15.20 21.83
CA ARG A 261 5.47 16.64 22.02
C ARG A 261 6.75 17.43 22.27
N ASN A 262 7.56 17.03 23.25
CA ASN A 262 8.81 17.74 23.57
C ASN A 262 9.82 17.70 22.42
N TYR A 263 9.88 16.58 21.69
CA TYR A 263 10.73 16.45 20.51
C TYR A 263 10.27 17.40 19.39
N LEU A 264 8.99 17.39 19.04
CA LEU A 264 8.45 18.27 17.99
C LEU A 264 8.55 19.75 18.40
N ALA A 265 8.30 20.10 19.66
CA ALA A 265 8.46 21.46 20.15
C ALA A 265 9.92 21.98 20.04
N SER A 266 10.90 21.07 20.01
CA SER A 266 12.33 21.42 19.88
C SER A 266 12.83 21.42 18.43
N ASN A 267 12.14 20.73 17.51
CA ASN A 267 12.66 20.45 16.16
C ASN A 267 11.71 20.88 15.02
N CYS A 268 10.45 21.23 15.31
CA CYS A 268 9.44 21.54 14.29
C CYS A 268 8.99 23.00 14.30
N SER A 269 9.51 23.85 15.18
CA SER A 269 9.03 25.24 15.34
C SER A 269 9.07 26.01 14.02
N ASP A 270 10.21 25.98 13.31
CA ASP A 270 10.39 26.68 12.04
C ASP A 270 9.40 26.20 10.97
N PHE A 271 9.17 24.88 10.91
CA PHE A 271 8.19 24.28 9.99
C PHE A 271 6.76 24.73 10.29
N ILE A 272 6.35 24.71 11.56
CA ILE A 272 5.01 25.12 11.98
C ILE A 272 4.81 26.62 11.75
N GLU A 273 5.80 27.45 12.09
CA GLU A 273 5.77 28.90 11.83
C GLU A 273 5.68 29.21 10.33
N HIS A 274 6.41 28.47 9.49
CA HIS A 274 6.30 28.57 8.04
C HIS A 274 4.87 28.24 7.56
N CYS A 275 4.29 27.14 8.05
CA CYS A 275 2.93 26.75 7.69
C CYS A 275 1.87 27.81 8.08
N LEU A 276 2.06 28.47 9.22
CA LEU A 276 1.17 29.52 9.72
C LEU A 276 1.32 30.86 8.98
N SER A 277 2.53 31.17 8.51
CA SER A 277 2.85 32.47 7.91
C SER A 277 2.82 32.48 6.38
N SER A 278 2.89 31.31 5.74
CA SER A 278 2.88 31.18 4.28
C SER A 278 1.51 31.53 3.70
N SER A 279 1.49 32.52 2.80
CA SER A 279 0.31 32.90 2.04
C SER A 279 -0.06 31.90 0.94
N ASP A 280 0.85 30.98 0.62
CA ASP A 280 0.70 30.03 -0.48
C ASP A 280 -0.08 28.78 -0.05
N TYR A 281 -0.32 28.60 1.25
CA TYR A 281 -1.05 27.47 1.81
C TYR A 281 -2.51 27.82 2.14
N GLY A 282 -3.42 26.89 1.84
CA GLY A 282 -4.84 27.06 2.12
C GLY A 282 -5.21 26.99 3.61
N GLU A 283 -6.46 27.36 3.91
CA GLU A 283 -7.05 27.39 5.25
C GLU A 283 -6.92 26.06 6.01
N GLU A 284 -6.94 24.93 5.30
CA GLU A 284 -6.80 23.61 5.92
C GLU A 284 -5.42 23.38 6.55
N ILE A 285 -4.35 23.80 5.86
CA ILE A 285 -2.98 23.72 6.40
C ILE A 285 -2.85 24.63 7.60
N GLN A 286 -3.31 25.89 7.49
CA GLN A 286 -3.24 26.85 8.58
C GLN A 286 -3.97 26.30 9.82
N THR A 287 -5.20 25.80 9.66
CA THR A 287 -5.99 25.19 10.74
C THR A 287 -5.27 24.01 11.40
N LYS A 288 -4.60 23.15 10.62
CA LYS A 288 -3.85 22.01 11.19
C LYS A 288 -2.57 22.46 11.87
N ALA A 289 -1.84 23.43 11.29
CA ALA A 289 -0.65 24.01 11.89
C ALA A 289 -0.97 24.73 13.21
N GLU A 290 -2.09 25.45 13.29
CA GLU A 290 -2.58 26.09 14.52
C GLU A 290 -2.82 25.05 15.62
N LYS A 291 -3.53 23.95 15.30
CA LYS A 291 -3.75 22.87 16.28
C LYS A 291 -2.47 22.21 16.76
N VAL A 292 -1.52 21.96 15.85
CA VAL A 292 -0.20 21.44 16.23
C VAL A 292 0.50 22.45 17.15
N TYR A 293 0.51 23.73 16.80
CA TYR A 293 1.12 24.79 17.59
C TYR A 293 0.51 24.92 18.99
N GLU A 294 -0.82 24.83 19.11
CA GLU A 294 -1.55 24.85 20.39
C GLU A 294 -1.11 23.69 21.29
N ILE A 295 -0.98 22.48 20.74
CA ILE A 295 -0.51 21.31 21.50
C ILE A 295 0.96 21.47 21.89
N LEU A 296 1.82 22.01 21.01
CA LEU A 296 3.25 22.15 21.27
C LEU A 296 3.58 23.27 22.26
N SER A 297 2.76 24.32 22.31
CA SER A 297 2.99 25.47 23.19
C SER A 297 2.92 25.06 24.67
N PRO A 298 3.94 25.38 25.49
CA PRO A 298 3.87 25.13 26.92
C PRO A 298 2.88 26.10 27.59
N ASP A 299 2.07 25.56 28.51
CA ASP A 299 1.42 26.36 29.57
C ASP A 299 2.47 26.92 30.55
#